data_AF-A0A8H4AWM0-F1
#
_entry.id   AF-A0A8H4AWM0-F1
#
_cell.length_a   1.000
_cell.length_b   1.000
_cell.length_c   1.000
_cell.angle_alpha   90.00
_cell.angle_beta   90.00
_cell.angle_gamma   90.00
#
_symmetry.space_group_name_H-M   'P 1'
#
loop_
_entity.id
_entity.type
_entity.pdbx_description
1 polymer ?
#
loop_
_entity_poly.entity_id
_entity_poly.type
_entity_poly.pdbx_seq_one_letter_code
_entity_poly.pdbx_strand_id
1 'polypeptide(L)'
;MSIELDESNNISNSFDPDPTSDLLDEHETTLHKNQEFSNDFLNNSAYTDDIQISLSDKEIVQKHNKFPNEAYADLMVLVTKYKLIDRKNLASTECFKHDLVLRNHENMRNYFDNGDKNSVFIEFIPNYFWNFNDINIYEATVIDRMHYLDLGLFKHQNNFILDLLKEQYDVSILDKIDNRLANIPRFLGLKIFKNGILSLVRITTSEYRNIMKVMIFILDNLNIGQTIQKKLLKLFEVWNNMYILSCYEEFTESDLNDFENLIIDWAKKFIALFNTYSNSELKFPKLYSWVYYTTDLIKIYGSLNSFSTETYESFHKDFVKKPYYLTNKQNIEDQILKMVQRQAVALKLLGGIHK
;
A
#
# COMPACT_ATOMS: atom_id res chain seq x y z
N MET A 1 -12.17 -2.08 -69.18
CA MET A 1 -13.48 -1.47 -69.48
C MET A 1 -13.69 -0.39 -68.45
N SER A 2 -13.31 0.82 -68.83
CA SER A 2 -13.34 2.02 -68.01
C SER A 2 -14.79 2.48 -67.77
N ILE A 3 -15.07 3.06 -66.60
CA ILE A 3 -15.70 4.37 -66.42
C ILE A 3 -15.36 4.87 -65.00
N GLU A 4 -14.98 6.14 -64.96
CA GLU A 4 -14.48 7.05 -63.93
C GLU A 4 -15.67 8.03 -63.65
N LEU A 5 -16.05 8.54 -62.47
CA LEU A 5 -15.43 9.60 -61.64
C LEU A 5 -16.34 9.97 -60.43
N ASP A 6 -15.69 10.22 -59.27
CA ASP A 6 -15.76 11.32 -58.27
C ASP A 6 -16.97 11.79 -57.40
N GLU A 7 -16.62 11.91 -56.10
CA GLU A 7 -16.86 12.94 -55.05
C GLU A 7 -18.26 13.26 -54.43
N SER A 8 -18.43 12.99 -53.13
CA SER A 8 -18.42 14.02 -52.04
C SER A 8 -18.91 13.50 -50.65
N ASN A 9 -18.28 14.00 -49.59
CA ASN A 9 -18.55 13.78 -48.16
C ASN A 9 -19.91 14.32 -47.68
N ASN A 10 -20.59 13.65 -46.72
CA ASN A 10 -20.92 14.23 -45.40
C ASN A 10 -21.62 13.25 -44.42
N ILE A 11 -21.35 13.50 -43.14
CA ILE A 11 -21.67 12.72 -41.92
C ILE A 11 -23.09 13.00 -41.41
N SER A 12 -23.77 12.00 -40.84
CA SER A 12 -24.70 12.21 -39.71
C SER A 12 -24.81 10.97 -38.81
N ASN A 13 -24.43 11.14 -37.54
CA ASN A 13 -24.61 10.21 -36.43
C ASN A 13 -26.07 10.18 -35.96
N SER A 14 -26.60 8.99 -35.62
CA SER A 14 -27.74 8.84 -34.71
C SER A 14 -27.40 7.81 -33.63
N PHE A 15 -27.43 8.27 -32.38
CA PHE A 15 -27.28 7.48 -31.15
C PHE A 15 -28.61 6.78 -30.81
N ASP A 16 -28.52 5.50 -30.43
CA ASP A 16 -29.52 4.82 -29.59
C ASP A 16 -28.90 4.51 -28.20
N PRO A 17 -29.69 4.47 -27.12
CA PRO A 17 -29.19 4.50 -25.74
C PRO A 17 -28.77 3.12 -25.18
N ASP A 18 -27.73 3.16 -24.35
CA ASP A 18 -27.04 2.05 -23.67
C ASP A 18 -27.72 1.67 -22.33
N PRO A 19 -27.91 0.38 -21.98
CA PRO A 19 -28.51 -0.04 -20.72
C PRO A 19 -27.45 -0.10 -19.62
N THR A 20 -27.12 1.06 -19.04
CA THR A 20 -26.22 1.21 -17.88
C THR A 20 -26.97 1.54 -16.58
N SER A 21 -28.27 1.24 -16.46
CA SER A 21 -29.08 1.65 -15.29
C SER A 21 -28.78 0.92 -13.98
N ASP A 22 -28.01 -0.18 -13.98
CA ASP A 22 -27.94 -1.08 -12.81
C ASP A 22 -26.53 -1.18 -12.19
N LEU A 23 -25.65 -0.19 -12.39
CA LEU A 23 -24.28 -0.14 -11.81
C LEU A 23 -24.13 0.80 -10.60
N LEU A 24 -25.21 1.13 -9.89
CA LEU A 24 -25.20 2.13 -8.80
C LEU A 24 -24.85 1.58 -7.40
N ASP A 25 -25.00 0.29 -7.13
CA ASP A 25 -25.08 -0.19 -5.72
C ASP A 25 -23.74 -0.28 -4.95
N GLU A 26 -22.60 -0.59 -5.60
CA GLU A 26 -21.30 -0.76 -4.88
C GLU A 26 -20.55 0.56 -4.63
N HIS A 27 -20.74 1.55 -5.52
CA HIS A 27 -20.18 2.88 -5.33
C HIS A 27 -20.97 3.68 -4.29
N GLU A 28 -22.30 3.53 -4.25
CA GLU A 28 -23.15 4.18 -3.25
C GLU A 28 -22.86 3.68 -1.84
N THR A 29 -22.64 2.39 -1.63
CA THR A 29 -22.32 1.84 -0.28
C THR A 29 -21.00 2.34 0.28
N THR A 30 -19.98 2.55 -0.57
CA THR A 30 -18.68 3.10 -0.14
C THR A 30 -18.75 4.62 0.06
N LEU A 31 -19.55 5.32 -0.76
CA LEU A 31 -19.80 6.76 -0.59
C LEU A 31 -20.60 7.03 0.68
N HIS A 32 -21.63 6.22 0.96
CA HIS A 32 -22.47 6.34 2.15
C HIS A 32 -21.69 6.11 3.43
N LYS A 33 -20.83 5.09 3.52
CA LYS A 33 -19.98 4.87 4.70
C LYS A 33 -19.01 6.02 4.94
N ASN A 34 -18.42 6.60 3.88
CA ASN A 34 -17.52 7.74 4.00
C ASN A 34 -18.27 9.06 4.33
N GLN A 35 -19.52 9.20 3.89
CA GLN A 35 -20.41 10.31 4.24
C GLN A 35 -20.90 10.21 5.69
N GLU A 36 -21.27 9.02 6.18
CA GLU A 36 -21.64 8.79 7.58
C GLU A 36 -20.47 9.11 8.51
N PHE A 37 -19.27 8.61 8.20
CA PHE A 37 -18.06 8.89 9.00
C PHE A 37 -17.67 10.39 9.00
N SER A 38 -17.80 11.08 7.85
CA SER A 38 -17.58 12.54 7.79
C SER A 38 -18.63 13.33 8.56
N ASN A 39 -19.88 12.88 8.57
CA ASN A 39 -20.95 13.55 9.30
C ASN A 39 -20.77 13.38 10.81
N ASP A 40 -20.35 12.21 11.29
CA ASP A 40 -20.05 11.98 12.71
C ASP A 40 -18.85 12.80 13.19
N PHE A 41 -17.82 12.97 12.35
CA PHE A 41 -16.67 13.83 12.65
C PHE A 41 -17.05 15.32 12.75
N LEU A 42 -18.04 15.78 11.97
CA LEU A 42 -18.52 17.16 11.97
C LEU A 42 -19.61 17.44 13.03
N ASN A 43 -20.29 16.41 13.53
CA ASN A 43 -21.38 16.53 14.51
C ASN A 43 -20.93 16.31 15.96
N ASN A 44 -19.67 15.93 16.20
CA ASN A 44 -19.13 15.79 17.55
C ASN A 44 -18.92 17.19 18.19
N SER A 45 -19.89 17.62 18.99
CA SER A 45 -19.90 18.94 19.64
C SER A 45 -18.74 19.18 20.60
N ALA A 46 -17.98 18.14 20.95
CA ALA A 46 -16.77 18.26 21.76
C ALA A 46 -15.59 18.93 21.03
N TYR A 47 -15.60 18.98 19.69
CA TYR A 47 -14.53 19.63 18.91
C TYR A 47 -14.90 21.01 18.37
N THR A 48 -16.17 21.40 18.42
CA THR A 48 -16.61 22.72 17.96
C THR A 48 -16.44 23.81 19.01
N ASP A 49 -16.39 23.46 20.30
CA ASP A 49 -16.37 24.45 21.38
C ASP A 49 -14.95 24.97 21.71
N ASP A 50 -13.88 24.27 21.30
CA ASP A 50 -12.49 24.68 21.54
C ASP A 50 -11.89 25.54 20.40
N ILE A 51 -12.64 25.80 19.33
CA ILE A 51 -12.22 26.75 18.27
C ILE A 51 -12.85 28.13 18.55
N GLN A 52 -12.57 28.67 19.73
CA GLN A 52 -12.51 30.13 19.91
C GLN A 52 -11.06 30.58 19.81
N ILE A 53 -10.50 30.51 18.60
CA ILE A 53 -9.24 31.20 18.30
C ILE A 53 -9.56 32.69 18.23
N SER A 54 -9.22 33.41 19.29
CA SER A 54 -9.12 34.86 19.30
C SER A 54 -8.11 35.29 18.23
N LEU A 55 -8.63 35.80 17.12
CA LEU A 55 -7.85 36.50 16.11
C LEU A 55 -7.31 37.80 16.73
N SER A 56 -6.15 37.72 17.39
CA SER A 56 -5.28 38.87 17.56
C SER A 56 -4.15 38.76 16.54
N ASP A 57 -4.28 39.55 15.47
CA ASP A 57 -3.28 39.73 14.43
C ASP A 57 -1.91 40.07 15.03
N LYS A 58 -1.01 39.09 15.11
CA LYS A 58 0.43 39.32 15.07
C LYS A 58 1.11 38.26 14.22
N GLU A 59 1.63 38.75 13.11
CA GLU A 59 2.42 38.06 12.10
C GLU A 59 3.44 37.07 12.69
N ILE A 60 3.24 35.78 12.39
CA ILE A 60 4.35 34.86 12.12
C ILE A 60 4.01 34.14 10.82
N VAL A 61 4.16 34.84 9.69
CA VAL A 61 4.19 34.19 8.37
C VAL A 61 5.59 33.62 8.20
N GLN A 62 5.86 32.48 8.85
CA GLN A 62 6.99 31.66 8.45
C GLN A 62 6.57 30.90 7.19
N LYS A 63 7.00 31.43 6.05
CA LYS A 63 6.83 30.81 4.73
C LYS A 63 7.67 29.54 4.72
N HIS A 64 7.11 28.42 5.18
CA HIS A 64 7.75 27.12 5.02
C HIS A 64 7.72 26.76 3.54
N ASN A 65 8.85 27.02 2.87
CA ASN A 65 9.09 26.50 1.54
C ASN A 65 9.02 24.98 1.62
N LYS A 66 7.93 24.41 1.08
CA LYS A 66 7.78 23.00 0.67
C LYS A 66 8.41 22.00 1.65
N PHE A 67 7.62 21.33 2.49
CA PHE A 67 8.09 20.16 3.22
C PHE A 67 8.85 19.23 2.25
N PRO A 68 10.17 19.06 2.40
CA PRO A 68 10.92 18.23 1.48
C PRO A 68 10.41 16.81 1.66
N ASN A 69 10.09 16.15 0.54
CA ASN A 69 9.61 14.77 0.51
C ASN A 69 10.62 13.78 1.14
N GLU A 70 11.86 14.23 1.35
CA GLU A 70 12.94 13.54 2.05
C GLU A 70 12.70 13.46 3.57
N ALA A 71 12.10 14.48 4.22
CA ALA A 71 11.89 14.46 5.67
C ALA A 71 10.91 13.36 6.12
N TYR A 72 9.92 13.02 5.29
CA TYR A 72 9.02 11.90 5.55
C TYR A 72 9.72 10.55 5.30
N ALA A 73 10.54 10.45 4.25
CA ALA A 73 11.36 9.26 4.01
C ALA A 73 12.34 9.04 5.17
N ASP A 74 13.00 10.10 5.65
CA ASP A 74 13.89 10.11 6.79
C ASP A 74 13.16 9.77 8.10
N LEU A 75 11.95 10.30 8.31
CA LEU A 75 11.11 9.95 9.47
C LEU A 75 10.68 8.48 9.43
N MET A 76 10.25 7.98 8.27
CA MET A 76 9.88 6.57 8.13
C MET A 76 11.12 5.67 8.35
N VAL A 77 12.28 6.05 7.82
CA VAL A 77 13.57 5.40 8.10
C VAL A 77 13.92 5.40 9.60
N LEU A 78 13.66 6.53 10.28
CA LEU A 78 13.97 6.78 11.69
C LEU A 78 13.10 5.95 12.64
N VAL A 79 11.83 5.69 12.30
CA VAL A 79 10.86 5.10 13.22
C VAL A 79 10.58 3.62 12.91
N THR A 80 10.63 3.17 11.64
CA THR A 80 10.13 1.83 11.19
C THR A 80 10.91 0.58 11.63
N LYS A 81 11.82 0.67 12.59
CA LYS A 81 12.68 -0.47 12.94
C LYS A 81 12.51 -0.78 14.42
N TYR A 82 11.60 -1.69 14.74
CA TYR A 82 11.13 -1.96 16.12
C TYR A 82 12.08 -2.84 16.96
N LYS A 83 12.92 -3.68 16.35
CA LYS A 83 14.03 -4.45 16.99
C LYS A 83 15.37 -4.22 16.26
N LEU A 84 16.47 -4.38 16.96
CA LEU A 84 17.83 -4.38 16.44
C LEU A 84 18.11 -5.73 15.78
N ILE A 85 18.72 -5.71 14.59
CA ILE A 85 19.25 -6.92 13.95
C ILE A 85 20.59 -6.63 13.30
N ASP A 86 21.50 -7.61 13.41
CA ASP A 86 22.73 -7.62 12.66
C ASP A 86 22.46 -7.67 11.15
N ARG A 87 23.12 -6.80 10.38
CA ARG A 87 22.99 -6.76 8.91
C ARG A 87 23.26 -8.12 8.25
N LYS A 88 24.02 -9.00 8.89
CA LYS A 88 24.28 -10.38 8.46
C LYS A 88 23.06 -11.30 8.59
N ASN A 89 22.16 -11.00 9.51
CA ASN A 89 20.99 -11.82 9.83
C ASN A 89 19.70 -11.39 9.11
N LEU A 90 19.73 -10.29 8.33
CA LEU A 90 18.54 -9.74 7.68
C LEU A 90 17.91 -10.69 6.64
N ALA A 91 18.68 -11.68 6.16
CA ALA A 91 18.25 -12.73 5.24
C ALA A 91 18.40 -14.14 5.83
N SER A 92 18.84 -14.28 7.08
CA SER A 92 19.05 -15.60 7.68
C SER A 92 17.74 -16.18 8.16
N THR A 93 17.49 -17.45 7.79
CA THR A 93 16.34 -18.23 8.25
C THR A 93 16.56 -18.80 9.66
N GLU A 94 17.63 -18.41 10.35
CA GLU A 94 18.08 -19.03 11.61
C GLU A 94 17.76 -18.19 12.86
N CYS A 95 17.42 -16.91 12.72
CA CYS A 95 17.19 -16.02 13.85
C CYS A 95 15.70 -16.01 14.25
N PHE A 96 15.20 -17.07 14.90
CA PHE A 96 13.81 -17.13 15.35
C PHE A 96 13.62 -16.38 16.67
N LYS A 97 13.27 -15.09 16.57
CA LYS A 97 12.60 -14.17 17.53
C LYS A 97 13.21 -13.98 18.94
N HIS A 98 13.81 -15.00 19.54
CA HIS A 98 14.28 -15.01 20.93
C HIS A 98 15.57 -14.21 21.18
N ASP A 99 16.34 -13.91 20.13
CA ASP A 99 17.62 -13.18 20.25
C ASP A 99 17.50 -11.69 19.87
N LEU A 100 16.30 -11.18 19.63
CA LEU A 100 16.09 -9.84 19.07
C LEU A 100 15.80 -8.80 20.16
N VAL A 101 16.72 -7.85 20.30
CA VAL A 101 16.61 -6.72 21.25
C VAL A 101 15.67 -5.65 20.68
N LEU A 102 14.65 -5.24 21.44
CA LEU A 102 13.77 -4.12 21.08
C LEU A 102 14.57 -2.82 20.96
N ARG A 103 14.23 -1.98 19.97
CA ARG A 103 14.85 -0.66 19.86
C ARG A 103 14.30 0.24 20.94
N ASN A 104 15.19 0.96 21.59
CA ASN A 104 14.85 2.06 22.48
C ASN A 104 15.84 3.20 22.26
N HIS A 105 15.56 4.37 22.84
CA HIS A 105 16.43 5.54 22.69
C HIS A 105 17.85 5.28 23.21
N GLU A 106 18.02 4.48 24.27
CA GLU A 106 19.32 4.20 24.88
C GLU A 106 20.22 3.36 23.98
N ASN A 107 19.73 2.21 23.53
CA ASN A 107 20.52 1.31 22.71
C ASN A 107 20.82 1.93 21.34
N MET A 108 19.87 2.65 20.75
CA MET A 108 20.08 3.33 19.48
C MET A 108 21.07 4.49 19.56
N ARG A 109 21.04 5.27 20.66
CA ARG A 109 22.06 6.28 20.94
C ARG A 109 23.43 5.64 21.12
N ASN A 110 23.52 4.55 21.89
CA ASN A 110 24.78 3.84 22.11
C ASN A 110 25.41 3.33 20.80
N TYR A 111 24.61 2.73 19.90
CA TYR A 111 25.11 2.33 18.57
C TYR A 111 25.57 3.50 17.71
N PHE A 112 24.88 4.64 17.81
CA PHE A 112 25.23 5.85 17.08
C PHE A 112 26.56 6.43 17.59
N ASP A 113 26.70 6.60 18.91
CA ASP A 113 27.87 7.21 19.54
C ASP A 113 29.12 6.33 19.38
N ASN A 114 28.95 5.00 19.41
CA ASN A 114 30.06 4.05 19.24
C ASN A 114 30.52 3.87 17.78
N GLY A 115 29.81 4.45 16.81
CA GLY A 115 30.18 4.33 15.39
C GLY A 115 29.96 2.93 14.79
N ASP A 116 29.12 2.11 15.42
CA ASP A 116 28.82 0.71 15.08
C ASP A 116 27.86 0.59 13.88
N LYS A 117 28.11 1.35 12.81
CA LYS A 117 27.22 1.50 11.64
C LYS A 117 26.99 0.20 10.86
N ASN A 118 27.92 -0.74 10.99
CA ASN A 118 27.94 -1.98 10.22
C ASN A 118 27.41 -3.18 11.00
N SER A 119 27.29 -3.09 12.33
CA SER A 119 26.88 -4.22 13.18
C SER A 119 25.37 -4.35 13.28
N VAL A 120 24.60 -3.30 12.99
CA VAL A 120 23.13 -3.33 13.03
C VAL A 120 22.53 -2.58 11.82
N PHE A 121 21.33 -2.96 11.39
CA PHE A 121 20.59 -2.23 10.34
C PHE A 121 20.07 -0.86 10.85
N ILE A 122 20.99 0.05 11.13
CA ILE A 122 20.72 1.43 11.58
C ILE A 122 21.07 2.37 10.42
N GLU A 123 20.15 3.26 10.09
CA GLU A 123 20.50 4.44 9.29
C GLU A 123 21.04 5.49 10.26
N PHE A 124 22.22 6.02 9.94
CA PHE A 124 23.01 6.85 10.85
C PHE A 124 22.48 8.29 10.83
N ILE A 125 21.27 8.45 11.35
CA ILE A 125 20.59 9.74 11.43
C ILE A 125 20.40 10.07 12.92
N PRO A 126 20.95 11.19 13.41
CA PRO A 126 20.71 11.62 14.79
C PRO A 126 19.21 11.85 14.99
N ASN A 127 18.65 11.23 16.04
CA ASN A 127 17.22 11.31 16.31
C ASN A 127 16.94 12.26 17.48
N TYR A 128 16.22 13.34 17.20
CA TYR A 128 15.81 14.32 18.21
C TYR A 128 15.01 13.69 19.35
N PHE A 129 14.21 12.66 19.06
CA PHE A 129 13.36 12.00 20.05
C PHE A 129 14.14 11.22 21.12
N TRP A 130 15.42 10.92 20.90
CA TRP A 130 16.24 10.27 21.94
C TRP A 130 16.41 11.12 23.19
N ASN A 131 16.16 12.43 23.12
CA ASN A 131 16.25 13.33 24.27
C ASN A 131 15.06 13.20 25.24
N PHE A 132 14.01 12.47 24.87
CA PHE A 132 12.85 12.21 25.74
C PHE A 132 12.94 10.79 26.31
N ASN A 133 13.38 10.68 27.56
CA ASN A 133 13.57 9.38 28.21
C ASN A 133 12.25 8.64 28.51
N ASP A 134 11.13 9.37 28.57
CA ASP A 134 9.82 8.78 28.88
C ASP A 134 9.08 8.27 27.62
N ILE A 135 9.67 8.44 26.42
CA ILE A 135 9.04 8.09 25.15
C ILE A 135 9.97 7.19 24.34
N ASN A 136 9.54 5.97 24.08
CA ASN A 136 10.17 5.12 23.08
C ASN A 136 9.60 5.43 21.69
N ILE A 137 10.25 6.33 20.94
CA ILE A 137 9.80 6.72 19.60
C ILE A 137 9.60 5.53 18.65
N TYR A 138 10.33 4.44 18.83
CA TYR A 138 10.22 3.25 17.97
C TYR A 138 8.90 2.51 18.15
N GLU A 139 8.22 2.68 19.29
CA GLU A 139 6.88 2.15 19.53
C GLU A 139 5.82 2.90 18.73
N ALA A 140 6.08 4.14 18.29
CA ALA A 140 5.14 4.92 17.51
C ALA A 140 4.96 4.45 16.05
N THR A 141 5.57 3.32 15.66
CA THR A 141 5.31 2.71 14.34
C THR A 141 4.32 1.57 14.38
N VAL A 142 3.41 1.62 13.42
CA VAL A 142 2.48 0.56 13.09
C VAL A 142 2.69 0.13 11.63
N ILE A 143 2.28 -1.09 11.33
CA ILE A 143 2.37 -1.64 9.97
C ILE A 143 1.13 -1.25 9.19
N ASP A 144 1.34 -0.51 8.10
CA ASP A 144 0.29 -0.25 7.12
C ASP A 144 0.16 -1.44 6.16
N ARG A 145 -0.94 -2.20 6.30
CA ARG A 145 -1.25 -3.37 5.46
C ARG A 145 -1.14 -3.08 3.96
N MET A 146 -1.64 -1.93 3.50
CA MET A 146 -1.65 -1.60 2.07
C MET A 146 -0.23 -1.41 1.54
N HIS A 147 0.59 -0.64 2.26
CA HIS A 147 1.96 -0.34 1.85
C HIS A 147 2.94 -1.48 2.10
N TYR A 148 2.68 -2.32 3.11
CA TYR A 148 3.50 -3.49 3.40
C TYR A 148 3.15 -4.67 2.50
N LEU A 149 1.87 -5.03 2.36
CA LEU A 149 1.47 -6.20 1.58
C LEU A 149 1.26 -5.87 0.11
N ASP A 150 0.25 -5.07 -0.21
CA ASP A 150 -0.20 -4.83 -1.59
C ASP A 150 0.91 -4.18 -2.43
N LEU A 151 1.41 -3.02 -1.97
CA LEU A 151 2.43 -2.24 -2.69
C LEU A 151 3.88 -2.59 -2.29
N GLY A 152 4.04 -3.47 -1.31
CA GLY A 152 5.34 -3.88 -0.77
C GLY A 152 5.70 -5.31 -1.16
N LEU A 153 5.49 -6.24 -0.23
CA LEU A 153 5.93 -7.63 -0.34
C LEU A 153 5.34 -8.35 -1.55
N PHE A 154 4.05 -8.14 -1.86
CA PHE A 154 3.44 -8.77 -3.04
C PHE A 154 4.03 -8.26 -4.34
N LYS A 155 4.22 -6.95 -4.44
CA LYS A 155 4.89 -6.33 -5.59
C LYS A 155 6.28 -6.91 -5.77
N HIS A 156 7.07 -7.03 -4.70
CA HIS A 156 8.38 -7.68 -4.76
C HIS A 156 8.28 -9.13 -5.22
N GLN A 157 7.36 -9.92 -4.65
CA GLN A 157 7.13 -11.31 -5.07
C GLN A 157 6.83 -11.42 -6.57
N ASN A 158 5.89 -10.63 -7.10
CA ASN A 158 5.58 -10.69 -8.53
C ASN A 158 6.78 -10.31 -9.39
N ASN A 159 7.49 -9.23 -9.05
CA ASN A 159 8.66 -8.81 -9.79
C ASN A 159 9.74 -9.90 -9.80
N PHE A 160 10.06 -10.47 -8.64
CA PHE A 160 11.06 -11.55 -8.55
C PHE A 160 10.66 -12.81 -9.32
N ILE A 161 9.37 -13.14 -9.38
CA ILE A 161 8.89 -14.27 -10.20
C ILE A 161 9.09 -13.97 -11.68
N LEU A 162 8.72 -12.77 -12.14
CA LEU A 162 8.90 -12.38 -13.53
C LEU A 162 10.39 -12.38 -13.91
N ASP A 163 11.25 -11.86 -13.04
CA ASP A 163 12.71 -11.88 -13.23
C ASP A 163 13.25 -13.32 -13.27
N LEU A 164 12.86 -14.18 -12.32
CA LEU A 164 13.24 -15.60 -12.30
C LEU A 164 12.83 -16.32 -13.57
N LEU A 165 11.60 -16.11 -14.03
CA LEU A 165 11.08 -16.74 -15.23
C LEU A 165 11.79 -16.24 -16.49
N LYS A 166 12.10 -14.94 -16.56
CA LYS A 166 12.84 -14.34 -17.67
C LYS A 166 14.30 -14.82 -17.75
N GLU A 167 14.91 -15.14 -16.62
CA GLU A 167 16.30 -15.60 -16.58
C GLU A 167 16.42 -17.11 -16.84
N GLN A 168 15.55 -17.92 -16.25
CA GLN A 168 15.59 -19.38 -16.39
C GLN A 168 14.95 -19.89 -17.68
N TYR A 169 14.05 -19.10 -18.29
CA TYR A 169 13.30 -19.45 -19.47
C TYR A 169 13.35 -18.31 -20.49
N ASP A 170 12.86 -18.57 -21.70
CA ASP A 170 12.79 -17.56 -22.76
C ASP A 170 11.70 -16.52 -22.48
N VAL A 171 11.86 -15.30 -23.02
CA VAL A 171 10.92 -14.18 -22.88
C VAL A 171 9.48 -14.56 -23.26
N SER A 172 9.31 -15.53 -24.17
CA SER A 172 8.00 -16.09 -24.54
C SER A 172 7.18 -16.67 -23.37
N ILE A 173 7.81 -17.01 -22.24
CA ILE A 173 7.07 -17.41 -21.03
C ILE A 173 6.27 -16.25 -20.44
N LEU A 174 6.79 -15.03 -20.55
CA LEU A 174 6.14 -13.83 -20.07
C LEU A 174 4.94 -13.48 -20.96
N ASP A 175 5.08 -13.65 -22.27
CA ASP A 175 3.96 -13.53 -23.22
C ASP A 175 2.85 -14.53 -22.89
N LYS A 176 3.19 -15.76 -22.48
CA LYS A 176 2.18 -16.74 -22.04
C LYS A 176 1.46 -16.31 -20.77
N ILE A 177 2.17 -15.71 -19.80
CA ILE A 177 1.56 -15.16 -18.58
C ILE A 177 0.56 -14.06 -18.94
N ASP A 178 0.98 -13.10 -19.77
CA ASP A 178 0.13 -11.98 -20.20
C ASP A 178 -1.09 -12.47 -21.00
N ASN A 179 -0.90 -13.42 -21.92
CA ASN A 179 -1.99 -14.05 -22.65
C ASN A 179 -2.97 -14.78 -21.72
N ARG A 180 -2.49 -15.49 -20.70
CA ARG A 180 -3.37 -16.18 -19.74
C ARG A 180 -4.15 -15.20 -18.88
N LEU A 181 -3.50 -14.12 -18.42
CA LEU A 181 -4.17 -13.09 -17.66
C LEU A 181 -5.25 -12.37 -18.48
N ALA A 182 -4.97 -12.08 -19.76
CA ALA A 182 -5.93 -11.47 -20.67
C ALA A 182 -7.14 -12.38 -20.95
N ASN A 183 -6.96 -13.70 -20.88
CA ASN A 183 -7.99 -14.72 -21.11
C ASN A 183 -8.76 -15.13 -19.85
N ILE A 184 -8.47 -14.55 -18.68
CA ILE A 184 -9.27 -14.81 -17.47
C ILE A 184 -10.73 -14.40 -17.75
N PRO A 185 -11.72 -15.30 -17.51
CA PRO A 185 -13.13 -14.99 -17.70
C PRO A 185 -13.57 -13.78 -16.89
N ARG A 186 -14.55 -13.03 -17.42
CA ARG A 186 -15.12 -11.90 -16.70
C ARG A 186 -15.85 -12.38 -15.45
N PHE A 187 -15.62 -11.70 -14.34
CA PHE A 187 -16.33 -11.93 -13.08
C PHE A 187 -16.57 -10.59 -12.39
N LEU A 188 -17.67 -10.47 -11.65
CA LEU A 188 -18.03 -9.24 -10.96
C LEU A 188 -16.94 -8.86 -9.93
N GLY A 189 -16.51 -7.60 -9.94
CA GLY A 189 -15.45 -7.11 -9.05
C GLY A 189 -14.03 -7.60 -9.38
N LEU A 190 -13.84 -8.34 -10.49
CA LEU A 190 -12.51 -8.74 -10.99
C LEU A 190 -12.09 -7.88 -12.19
N LYS A 191 -10.96 -7.19 -12.07
CA LYS A 191 -10.39 -6.41 -13.17
C LYS A 191 -9.74 -7.33 -14.21
N ILE A 192 -10.04 -7.09 -15.48
CA ILE A 192 -9.43 -7.78 -16.62
C ILE A 192 -8.23 -6.99 -17.12
N PHE A 193 -7.09 -7.67 -17.31
CA PHE A 193 -5.87 -7.06 -17.81
C PHE A 193 -5.63 -7.51 -19.26
N LYS A 194 -6.37 -6.88 -20.20
CA LYS A 194 -6.34 -7.25 -21.62
C LYS A 194 -4.95 -7.15 -22.26
N ASN A 195 -4.08 -6.30 -21.72
CA ASN A 195 -2.72 -6.09 -22.21
C ASN A 195 -1.65 -6.73 -21.30
N GLY A 196 -2.04 -7.66 -20.41
CA GLY A 196 -1.11 -8.29 -19.48
C GLY A 196 -0.64 -7.41 -18.32
N ILE A 197 0.27 -7.94 -17.49
CA ILE A 197 0.90 -7.24 -16.36
C ILE A 197 2.08 -6.39 -16.83
N LEU A 198 2.83 -6.86 -17.83
CA LEU A 198 4.10 -6.26 -18.25
C LEU A 198 3.92 -4.86 -18.86
N SER A 199 2.74 -4.57 -19.42
CA SER A 199 2.42 -3.27 -20.01
C SER A 199 2.06 -2.19 -18.98
N LEU A 200 1.87 -2.55 -17.70
CA LEU A 200 1.43 -1.61 -16.67
C LEU A 200 2.62 -0.82 -16.10
N VAL A 201 2.76 0.45 -16.52
CA VAL A 201 3.82 1.36 -16.04
C VAL A 201 3.72 1.64 -14.54
N ARG A 202 2.50 1.68 -13.99
CA ARG A 202 2.23 1.82 -12.55
C ARG A 202 1.00 1.00 -12.18
N ILE A 203 1.22 -0.04 -11.37
CA ILE A 203 0.15 -0.89 -10.84
C ILE A 203 -0.34 -0.30 -9.51
N THR A 204 -1.65 -0.08 -9.42
CA THR A 204 -2.37 0.38 -8.24
C THR A 204 -2.59 -0.75 -7.23
N THR A 205 -2.87 -0.39 -5.98
CA THR A 205 -3.25 -1.34 -4.92
C THR A 205 -4.39 -2.25 -5.35
N SER A 206 -5.47 -1.69 -5.91
CA SER A 206 -6.62 -2.46 -6.38
C SER A 206 -6.24 -3.45 -7.49
N GLU A 207 -5.31 -3.09 -8.38
CA GLU A 207 -4.84 -3.98 -9.42
C GLU A 207 -4.03 -5.14 -8.85
N TYR A 208 -3.13 -4.88 -7.89
CA TYR A 208 -2.43 -5.96 -7.19
C TYR A 208 -3.38 -6.92 -6.49
N ARG A 209 -4.41 -6.41 -5.79
CA ARG A 209 -5.44 -7.25 -5.15
C ARG A 209 -6.18 -8.12 -6.17
N ASN A 210 -6.43 -7.62 -7.38
CA ASN A 210 -7.02 -8.42 -8.47
C ASN A 210 -6.04 -9.48 -8.98
N ILE A 211 -4.77 -9.12 -9.15
CA ILE A 211 -3.70 -10.03 -9.58
C ILE A 211 -3.54 -11.16 -8.54
N MET A 212 -3.49 -10.88 -7.23
CA MET A 212 -3.42 -11.88 -6.15
C MET A 212 -4.45 -13.00 -6.32
N LYS A 213 -5.70 -12.65 -6.66
CA LYS A 213 -6.81 -13.60 -6.82
C LYS A 213 -6.58 -14.58 -7.97
N VAL A 214 -5.87 -14.18 -9.02
CA VAL A 214 -5.78 -14.94 -10.28
C VAL A 214 -4.41 -15.57 -10.55
N MET A 215 -3.34 -15.10 -9.89
CA MET A 215 -1.96 -15.53 -10.18
C MET A 215 -1.74 -17.04 -10.07
N ILE A 216 -2.38 -17.71 -9.10
CA ILE A 216 -2.21 -19.16 -8.94
C ILE A 216 -2.68 -19.94 -10.18
N PHE A 217 -3.78 -19.50 -10.81
CA PHE A 217 -4.31 -20.12 -12.03
C PHE A 217 -3.47 -19.79 -13.26
N ILE A 218 -2.87 -18.61 -13.29
CA ILE A 218 -2.00 -18.17 -14.39
C ILE A 218 -0.72 -19.00 -14.42
N LEU A 219 -0.13 -19.23 -13.25
CA LEU A 219 1.11 -20.00 -13.08
C LEU A 219 0.90 -21.51 -13.17
N ASP A 220 -0.32 -21.99 -12.93
CA ASP A 220 -0.61 -23.42 -13.03
C ASP A 220 -0.47 -23.91 -14.48
N ASN A 221 0.15 -25.08 -14.66
CA ASN A 221 0.43 -25.69 -15.95
C ASN A 221 1.12 -24.74 -16.95
N LEU A 222 1.99 -23.83 -16.49
CA LEU A 222 2.73 -22.90 -17.36
C LEU A 222 3.82 -23.60 -18.21
N ASN A 223 3.94 -24.94 -18.11
CA ASN A 223 4.97 -25.75 -18.75
C ASN A 223 6.39 -25.32 -18.38
N ILE A 224 6.55 -24.80 -17.16
CA ILE A 224 7.85 -24.60 -16.52
C ILE A 224 8.23 -25.88 -15.76
N GLY A 225 9.50 -26.06 -15.42
CA GLY A 225 9.98 -27.27 -14.76
C GLY A 225 9.13 -27.60 -13.53
N GLN A 226 8.69 -28.86 -13.40
CA GLN A 226 7.70 -29.29 -12.41
C GLN A 226 8.04 -28.85 -10.97
N THR A 227 9.34 -28.90 -10.62
CA THR A 227 9.85 -28.45 -9.33
C THR A 227 9.62 -26.96 -9.08
N ILE A 228 9.89 -26.10 -10.08
CA ILE A 228 9.73 -24.65 -9.97
C ILE A 228 8.24 -24.30 -9.92
N GLN A 229 7.43 -24.90 -10.79
CA GLN A 229 5.97 -24.70 -10.77
C GLN A 229 5.39 -25.00 -9.38
N LYS A 230 5.73 -26.15 -8.80
CA LYS A 230 5.25 -26.54 -7.47
C LYS A 230 5.67 -25.55 -6.38
N LYS A 231 6.91 -25.06 -6.43
CA LYS A 231 7.41 -24.06 -5.47
C LYS A 231 6.68 -22.72 -5.60
N LEU A 232 6.48 -22.24 -6.84
CA LEU A 232 5.75 -21.00 -7.11
C LEU A 232 4.29 -21.08 -6.67
N LEU A 233 3.58 -22.15 -7.03
CA LEU A 233 2.19 -22.36 -6.61
C LEU A 233 2.07 -22.38 -5.08
N LYS A 234 2.98 -23.09 -4.39
CA LYS A 234 2.96 -23.13 -2.93
C LYS A 234 3.28 -21.77 -2.30
N LEU A 235 4.15 -20.97 -2.92
CA LEU A 235 4.42 -19.60 -2.47
C LEU A 235 3.16 -18.73 -2.51
N PHE A 236 2.37 -18.78 -3.60
CA PHE A 236 1.11 -18.04 -3.69
C PHE A 236 0.02 -18.58 -2.78
N GLU A 237 -0.06 -19.90 -2.59
CA GLU A 237 -1.01 -20.50 -1.67
C GLU A 237 -0.81 -19.97 -0.25
N VAL A 238 0.44 -20.01 0.25
CA VAL A 238 0.77 -19.51 1.60
C VAL A 238 0.59 -18.00 1.67
N TRP A 239 0.99 -17.25 0.63
CA TRP A 239 0.74 -15.80 0.55
C TRP A 239 -0.75 -15.48 0.67
N ASN A 240 -1.62 -16.16 -0.08
CA ASN A 240 -3.06 -15.89 -0.08
C ASN A 240 -3.68 -16.19 1.29
N ASN A 241 -3.31 -17.30 1.93
CA ASN A 241 -3.77 -17.62 3.28
C ASN A 241 -3.29 -16.57 4.30
N MET A 242 -2.01 -16.18 4.23
CA MET A 242 -1.45 -15.11 5.06
C MET A 242 -2.19 -13.78 4.83
N TYR A 243 -2.46 -13.43 3.57
CA TYR A 243 -3.15 -12.19 3.22
C TYR A 243 -4.59 -12.16 3.75
N ILE A 244 -5.32 -13.27 3.66
CA ILE A 244 -6.67 -13.38 4.20
C ILE A 244 -6.67 -13.15 5.72
N LEU A 245 -5.80 -13.82 6.48
CA LEU A 245 -5.69 -13.59 7.92
C LEU A 245 -5.31 -12.13 8.25
N SER A 246 -4.45 -11.51 7.44
CA SER A 246 -4.06 -10.10 7.67
C SER A 246 -5.24 -9.12 7.56
N CYS A 247 -6.37 -9.54 6.97
CA CYS A 247 -7.57 -8.75 6.80
C CYS A 247 -8.57 -8.93 7.95
N TYR A 248 -8.29 -9.77 8.95
CA TYR A 248 -9.18 -9.95 10.09
C TYR A 248 -9.27 -8.67 10.92
N GLU A 249 -10.48 -8.36 11.39
CA GLU A 249 -10.75 -7.22 12.27
C GLU A 249 -10.39 -7.53 13.72
N GLU A 250 -10.44 -8.81 14.10
CA GLU A 250 -10.16 -9.32 15.44
C GLU A 250 -9.28 -10.58 15.33
N PHE A 251 -8.42 -10.81 16.32
CA PHE A 251 -7.52 -11.95 16.37
C PHE A 251 -7.62 -12.66 17.71
N THR A 252 -7.85 -13.97 17.67
CA THR A 252 -7.61 -14.84 18.84
C THR A 252 -6.14 -15.20 18.97
N GLU A 253 -5.73 -15.78 20.10
CA GLU A 253 -4.36 -16.28 20.26
C GLU A 253 -4.01 -17.38 19.23
N SER A 254 -4.99 -18.21 18.85
CA SER A 254 -4.81 -19.22 17.81
C SER A 254 -4.60 -18.57 16.44
N ASP A 255 -5.41 -17.56 16.10
CA ASP A 255 -5.25 -16.84 14.82
C ASP A 255 -3.87 -16.18 14.72
N LEU A 256 -3.37 -15.60 15.81
CA LEU A 256 -2.04 -15.01 15.84
C LEU A 256 -0.94 -16.06 15.64
N ASN A 257 -1.07 -17.23 16.24
CA ASN A 257 -0.12 -18.34 16.07
C ASN A 257 -0.14 -18.86 14.63
N ASP A 258 -1.33 -19.06 14.06
CA ASP A 258 -1.48 -19.50 12.67
C ASP A 258 -0.95 -18.45 11.69
N PHE A 259 -1.20 -17.17 11.98
CA PHE A 259 -0.67 -16.08 11.18
C PHE A 259 0.85 -15.99 11.25
N GLU A 260 1.45 -16.13 12.44
CA GLU A 260 2.91 -16.19 12.62
C GLU A 260 3.53 -17.35 11.81
N ASN A 261 2.91 -18.53 11.87
CA ASN A 261 3.36 -19.70 11.13
C ASN A 261 3.30 -19.48 9.60
N LEU A 262 2.22 -18.87 9.10
CA LEU A 262 2.09 -18.54 7.68
C LEU A 262 3.11 -17.49 7.23
N ILE A 263 3.35 -16.45 8.04
CA ILE A 263 4.36 -15.43 7.75
C ILE A 263 5.75 -16.07 7.64
N ILE A 264 6.12 -16.93 8.59
CA ILE A 264 7.42 -17.62 8.61
C ILE A 264 7.53 -18.59 7.43
N ASP A 265 6.49 -19.39 7.15
CA ASP A 265 6.50 -20.35 6.04
C ASP A 265 6.61 -19.64 4.70
N TRP A 266 5.86 -18.55 4.50
CA TRP A 266 5.98 -17.72 3.31
C TRP A 266 7.38 -17.16 3.16
N ALA A 267 7.93 -16.54 4.21
CA ALA A 267 9.26 -15.92 4.18
C ALA A 267 10.35 -16.94 3.84
N LYS A 268 10.30 -18.15 4.44
CA LYS A 268 11.23 -19.24 4.12
C LYS A 268 11.16 -19.63 2.65
N LYS A 269 9.95 -19.80 2.09
CA LYS A 269 9.78 -20.15 0.67
C LYS A 269 10.24 -19.02 -0.26
N PHE A 270 9.90 -17.79 0.08
CA PHE A 270 10.28 -16.59 -0.65
C PHE A 270 11.81 -16.46 -0.72
N ILE A 271 12.49 -16.54 0.43
CA ILE A 271 13.95 -16.47 0.51
C ILE A 271 14.59 -17.64 -0.26
N ALA A 272 14.14 -18.88 -0.02
CA ALA A 272 14.69 -20.05 -0.70
C ALA A 272 14.56 -20.02 -2.22
N LEU A 273 13.55 -19.32 -2.75
CA LEU A 273 13.36 -19.14 -4.19
C LEU A 273 14.21 -18.02 -4.79
N PHE A 274 14.33 -16.88 -4.09
CA PHE A 274 14.83 -15.64 -4.70
C PHE A 274 16.19 -15.17 -4.17
N ASN A 275 16.77 -15.83 -3.16
CA ASN A 275 18.04 -15.40 -2.57
C ASN A 275 19.16 -15.27 -3.61
N THR A 276 19.21 -16.18 -4.58
CA THR A 276 20.20 -16.16 -5.68
C THR A 276 19.95 -15.08 -6.73
N TYR A 277 18.72 -14.56 -6.82
CA TYR A 277 18.29 -13.58 -7.83
C TYR A 277 18.32 -12.13 -7.32
N SER A 278 18.39 -11.96 -6.00
CA SER A 278 18.40 -10.64 -5.39
C SER A 278 19.81 -10.12 -5.25
N ASN A 279 20.16 -9.08 -6.00
CA ASN A 279 21.43 -8.35 -5.84
C ASN A 279 21.63 -7.81 -4.40
N SER A 280 20.53 -7.55 -3.69
CA SER A 280 20.53 -7.14 -2.28
C SER A 280 20.41 -8.29 -1.28
N GLU A 281 20.48 -9.56 -1.71
CA GLU A 281 20.27 -10.73 -0.84
C GLU A 281 18.92 -10.69 -0.08
N LEU A 282 17.88 -10.12 -0.69
CA LEU A 282 16.55 -9.90 -0.11
C LEU A 282 16.56 -9.06 1.18
N LYS A 283 17.61 -8.27 1.39
CA LYS A 283 17.78 -7.39 2.55
C LYS A 283 16.95 -6.11 2.41
N PHE A 284 15.62 -6.22 2.48
CA PHE A 284 14.74 -5.04 2.50
C PHE A 284 13.89 -4.95 3.78
N PRO A 285 13.76 -3.76 4.39
CA PRO A 285 13.18 -3.60 5.74
C PRO A 285 11.76 -4.11 5.90
N LYS A 286 10.93 -4.03 4.84
CA LYS A 286 9.53 -4.46 4.88
C LYS A 286 9.39 -5.95 5.16
N LEU A 287 10.22 -6.80 4.54
CA LEU A 287 10.20 -8.25 4.75
C LEU A 287 10.50 -8.56 6.22
N TYR A 288 11.56 -7.95 6.73
CA TYR A 288 11.98 -8.12 8.10
C TYR A 288 10.93 -7.62 9.10
N SER A 289 10.45 -6.39 8.93
CA SER A 289 9.42 -5.82 9.82
C SER A 289 8.14 -6.65 9.80
N TRP A 290 7.77 -7.18 8.64
CA TRP A 290 6.62 -8.07 8.51
C TRP A 290 6.82 -9.40 9.25
N VAL A 291 8.00 -10.02 9.14
CA VAL A 291 8.28 -11.31 9.77
C VAL A 291 8.33 -11.22 11.29
N TYR A 292 8.94 -10.16 11.83
CA TYR A 292 9.32 -10.14 13.25
C TYR A 292 8.47 -9.24 14.13
N TYR A 293 7.70 -8.31 13.56
CA TYR A 293 6.94 -7.32 14.34
C TYR A 293 5.44 -7.45 14.21
N THR A 294 4.94 -8.02 13.12
CA THR A 294 3.49 -7.98 12.83
C THR A 294 2.65 -8.54 13.96
N THR A 295 2.97 -9.72 14.48
CA THR A 295 2.15 -10.36 15.54
C THR A 295 2.29 -9.64 16.89
N ASP A 296 3.47 -9.10 17.20
CA ASP A 296 3.69 -8.31 18.42
C ASP A 296 2.93 -6.98 18.35
N LEU A 297 2.95 -6.31 17.19
CA LEU A 297 2.21 -5.05 16.96
C LEU A 297 0.70 -5.27 17.00
N ILE A 298 0.18 -6.38 16.46
CA ILE A 298 -1.25 -6.69 16.54
C ILE A 298 -1.69 -6.89 18.00
N LYS A 299 -0.86 -7.51 18.84
CA LYS A 299 -1.15 -7.68 20.27
C LYS A 299 -1.22 -6.35 21.02
N ILE A 300 -0.36 -5.39 20.67
CA ILE A 300 -0.26 -4.10 21.36
C ILE A 300 -1.34 -3.13 20.85
N TYR A 301 -1.51 -3.04 19.54
CA TYR A 301 -2.27 -1.98 18.89
C TYR A 301 -3.59 -2.45 18.26
N GLY A 302 -3.82 -3.76 18.15
CA GLY A 302 -4.99 -4.33 17.50
C GLY A 302 -4.77 -4.63 16.01
N SER A 303 -5.86 -4.93 15.30
CA SER A 303 -5.81 -5.41 13.91
C SER A 303 -5.20 -4.40 12.93
N LEU A 304 -4.60 -4.92 11.85
CA LEU A 304 -3.90 -4.12 10.85
C LEU A 304 -4.83 -3.17 10.06
N ASN A 305 -6.11 -3.51 9.94
CA ASN A 305 -7.07 -2.70 9.20
C ASN A 305 -7.27 -1.32 9.86
N SER A 306 -7.17 -1.23 11.18
CA SER A 306 -7.28 0.01 11.94
C SER A 306 -6.19 1.04 11.61
N PHE A 307 -5.06 0.57 11.06
CA PHE A 307 -3.88 1.39 10.76
C PHE A 307 -3.65 1.61 9.26
N SER A 308 -4.59 1.22 8.40
CA SER A 308 -4.44 1.42 6.97
C SER A 308 -4.51 2.90 6.61
N THR A 309 -3.60 3.35 5.73
CA THR A 309 -3.62 4.74 5.22
C THR A 309 -4.53 4.91 4.01
N GLU A 310 -5.22 3.86 3.54
CA GLU A 310 -6.06 3.88 2.34
C GLU A 310 -7.11 4.99 2.36
N THR A 311 -7.79 5.18 3.50
CA THR A 311 -8.77 6.27 3.70
C THR A 311 -8.14 7.65 3.58
N TYR A 312 -6.98 7.85 4.24
CA TYR A 312 -6.26 9.13 4.20
C TYR A 312 -5.71 9.43 2.80
N GLU A 313 -5.24 8.44 2.06
CA GLU A 313 -4.81 8.61 0.67
C GLU A 313 -5.99 9.01 -0.24
N SER A 314 -7.17 8.41 -0.03
CA SER A 314 -8.40 8.78 -0.73
C SER A 314 -8.79 10.24 -0.43
N PHE A 315 -8.81 10.62 0.84
CA PHE A 315 -9.09 12.01 1.24
C PHE A 315 -8.08 13.00 0.69
N HIS A 316 -6.79 12.66 0.70
CA HIS A 316 -5.78 13.52 0.11
C HIS A 316 -5.96 13.69 -1.41
N LYS A 317 -6.40 12.63 -2.11
CA LYS A 317 -6.75 12.73 -3.54
C LYS A 317 -7.92 13.69 -3.76
N ASP A 318 -8.96 13.58 -2.94
CA ASP A 318 -10.22 14.29 -3.13
C ASP A 318 -10.21 15.74 -2.62
N PHE A 319 -9.60 15.98 -1.46
CA PHE A 319 -9.60 17.28 -0.79
C PHE A 319 -8.33 18.10 -1.01
N VAL A 320 -7.25 17.49 -1.48
CA VAL A 320 -5.99 18.21 -1.76
C VAL A 320 -5.65 18.18 -3.23
N LYS A 321 -5.42 17.00 -3.83
CA LYS A 321 -4.93 16.91 -5.22
C LYS A 321 -5.94 17.46 -6.23
N LYS A 322 -7.20 17.01 -6.19
CA LYS A 322 -8.25 17.48 -7.11
C LYS A 322 -8.45 19.00 -7.02
N PRO A 323 -8.70 19.62 -5.83
CA PRO A 323 -8.77 21.07 -5.70
C PRO A 323 -7.50 21.77 -6.15
N TYR A 324 -6.33 21.25 -5.78
CA TYR A 324 -5.04 21.79 -6.22
C TYR A 324 -4.96 21.91 -7.74
N TYR A 325 -5.32 20.88 -8.50
CA TYR A 325 -5.31 20.92 -9.97
C TYR A 325 -6.26 21.96 -10.57
N LEU A 326 -7.33 22.30 -9.87
CA LEU A 326 -8.34 23.28 -10.29
C LEU A 326 -7.96 24.73 -9.91
N THR A 327 -6.95 24.93 -9.07
CA THR A 327 -6.45 26.28 -8.73
C THR A 327 -5.68 26.92 -9.89
N ASN A 328 -5.64 28.25 -9.90
CA ASN A 328 -4.78 29.02 -10.81
C ASN A 328 -3.30 29.11 -10.36
N LYS A 329 -2.90 28.34 -9.33
CA LYS A 329 -1.56 28.32 -8.72
C LYS A 329 -1.11 29.60 -8.00
N GLN A 330 -2.00 30.54 -7.73
CA GLN A 330 -1.76 31.69 -6.85
C GLN A 330 -2.56 31.53 -5.56
N ASN A 331 -2.01 31.84 -4.38
CA ASN A 331 -2.70 31.68 -3.09
C ASN A 331 -3.42 30.32 -2.99
N ILE A 332 -2.66 29.25 -3.25
CA ILE A 332 -3.16 27.89 -3.47
C ILE A 332 -3.97 27.38 -2.28
N GLU A 333 -3.49 27.64 -1.07
CA GLU A 333 -4.10 27.19 0.19
C GLU A 333 -5.53 27.74 0.35
N ASP A 334 -5.71 29.05 0.19
CA ASP A 334 -7.04 29.69 0.27
C ASP A 334 -8.01 29.13 -0.76
N GLN A 335 -7.54 28.84 -1.97
CA GLN A 335 -8.39 28.30 -3.04
C GLN A 335 -8.82 26.87 -2.71
N ILE A 336 -7.89 26.02 -2.26
CA ILE A 336 -8.21 24.65 -1.84
C ILE A 336 -9.22 24.69 -0.70
N LEU A 337 -8.96 25.48 0.35
CA LEU A 337 -9.84 25.60 1.52
C LEU A 337 -11.26 26.05 1.12
N LYS A 338 -11.38 27.10 0.30
CA LYS A 338 -12.68 27.59 -0.20
C LYS A 338 -13.42 26.53 -1.01
N MET A 339 -12.72 25.75 -1.83
CA MET A 339 -13.33 24.70 -2.64
C MET A 339 -13.84 23.53 -1.78
N VAL A 340 -13.03 23.06 -0.83
CA VAL A 340 -13.40 22.00 0.10
C VAL A 340 -14.59 22.43 0.97
N GLN A 341 -14.58 23.66 1.48
CA GLN A 341 -15.72 24.23 2.23
C GLN A 341 -17.00 24.24 1.39
N ARG A 342 -16.92 24.67 0.12
CA ARG A 342 -18.08 24.67 -0.79
C ARG A 342 -18.60 23.26 -1.05
N GLN A 343 -17.71 22.27 -1.24
CA GLN A 343 -18.09 20.87 -1.41
C GLN A 343 -18.80 20.33 -0.16
N ALA A 344 -18.28 20.60 1.04
CA ALA A 344 -18.88 20.20 2.29
C ALA A 344 -20.29 20.81 2.50
N VAL A 345 -20.46 22.09 2.19
CA VAL A 345 -21.77 22.75 2.23
C VAL A 345 -22.74 22.15 1.20
N ALA A 346 -22.29 21.92 -0.03
CA ALA A 346 -23.11 21.30 -1.07
C ALA A 346 -23.58 19.89 -0.67
N LEU A 347 -22.69 19.06 -0.10
CA LEU A 347 -23.04 17.73 0.41
C LEU A 347 -24.09 17.79 1.52
N LYS A 348 -23.96 18.73 2.48
CA LYS A 348 -24.96 18.94 3.54
C LYS A 348 -26.33 19.35 2.98
N LEU A 349 -26.35 20.21 1.96
CA LEU A 349 -27.60 20.65 1.34
C LEU A 349 -28.27 19.54 0.51
N LEU A 350 -27.48 18.73 -0.21
CA LEU A 350 -28.00 17.63 -1.04
C LEU A 350 -28.42 16.40 -0.21
N GLY A 351 -27.70 16.08 0.87
CA GLY A 351 -28.04 15.00 1.79
C GLY A 351 -29.35 15.22 2.56
N GLY A 352 -29.83 16.47 2.63
CA GLY A 352 -31.15 16.80 3.18
C GLY A 352 -32.33 16.60 2.22
N ILE A 353 -32.08 16.33 0.93
CA ILE A 353 -33.12 16.20 -0.10
C ILE A 353 -33.62 14.74 -0.24
N HIS A 354 -32.92 13.78 0.37
CA HIS A 354 -33.27 12.35 0.36
C HIS A 354 -33.79 11.81 1.71
N LYS A 355 -34.39 12.66 2.55
CA LYS A 355 -35.12 12.22 3.75
C LYS A 355 -36.61 12.49 3.64
#